data_AF-A0AAP0WRT9-F1
#
_entry.id   AF-A0AAP0WRT9-F1
#
_cell.length_a   1.000
_cell.length_b   1.000
_cell.length_c   1.000
_cell.angle_alpha   90.00
_cell.angle_beta   90.00
_cell.angle_gamma   90.00
#
_symmetry.space_group_name_H-M   'P 1'
#
loop_
_entity.id
_entity.type
_entity.pdbx_description
1 polymer ?
#
loop_
_entity_poly.entity_id
_entity_poly.type
_entity_poly.pdbx_seq_one_letter_code
_entity_poly.pdbx_strand_id
1 'polypeptide(L)'
;MQALAKSLDFIIDTTSGDHPFDPYMSLLKTGGVLIFLGAPSEMKQSPLSLLMGMRSISGSATGGTKDKQELLDFCAANKIYPEVEIIPIQYANEALERLIKKDVKYWFVIDIENSLK
;
A
#
# COMPACT_ATOMS: atom_id res chain seq x y z
N MET A 1 2.64 18.47 6.41
CA MET A 1 2.24 18.50 4.99
C MET A 1 2.70 19.76 4.26
N GLN A 2 2.53 20.98 4.77
CA GLN A 2 2.91 22.22 4.05
C GLN A 2 4.36 22.25 3.53
N ALA A 3 5.34 21.76 4.29
CA ALA A 3 6.73 21.72 3.86
C ALA A 3 7.00 20.82 2.64
N LEU A 4 6.09 19.89 2.32
CA LEU A 4 6.19 18.97 1.19
C LEU A 4 5.26 19.37 0.02
N ALA A 5 4.66 20.55 0.07
CA ALA A 5 3.78 21.01 -1.01
C ALA A 5 4.53 21.02 -2.35
N LYS A 6 3.94 20.39 -3.38
CA LYS A 6 4.52 20.27 -4.72
C LYS A 6 5.94 19.71 -4.74
N SER A 7 6.25 18.73 -3.89
CA SER A 7 7.59 18.14 -3.78
C SER A 7 7.67 16.68 -4.23
N LEU A 8 6.53 16.00 -4.38
CA LEU A 8 6.48 14.57 -4.71
C LEU A 8 6.16 14.35 -6.19
N ASP A 9 6.87 13.43 -6.84
CA ASP A 9 6.57 13.03 -8.23
C ASP A 9 5.39 12.04 -8.27
N PHE A 10 5.31 11.14 -7.28
CA PHE A 10 4.20 10.21 -7.13
C PHE A 10 3.88 9.94 -5.66
N ILE A 11 2.67 9.47 -5.41
CA ILE A 11 2.21 8.95 -4.12
C ILE A 11 1.59 7.58 -4.36
N ILE A 12 2.00 6.58 -3.58
CA ILE A 12 1.37 5.26 -3.56
C ILE A 12 0.46 5.21 -2.34
N ASP A 13 -0.84 5.11 -2.59
CA ASP A 13 -1.86 5.03 -1.56
C ASP A 13 -2.25 3.57 -1.30
N THR A 14 -1.89 3.09 -0.11
CA THR A 14 -2.16 1.72 0.37
C THR A 14 -3.22 1.67 1.45
N THR A 15 -3.98 2.74 1.67
CA THR A 15 -4.99 2.79 2.72
C THR A 15 -6.19 1.92 2.38
N SER A 16 -6.68 1.13 3.35
CA SER A 16 -7.83 0.23 3.15
C SER A 16 -9.19 0.88 3.39
N GLY A 17 -9.23 2.17 3.74
CA GLY A 17 -10.46 2.86 4.11
C GLY A 17 -10.52 4.28 3.55
N ASP A 18 -11.71 4.88 3.65
CA ASP A 18 -11.98 6.19 3.09
C ASP A 18 -11.19 7.29 3.80
N HIS A 19 -10.63 8.20 3.01
CA HIS A 19 -9.86 9.34 3.49
C HIS A 19 -9.85 10.46 2.43
N PRO A 20 -9.56 11.71 2.81
CA PRO A 20 -9.58 12.83 1.86
C PRO A 20 -8.35 12.82 0.94
N PHE A 21 -8.56 12.93 -0.38
CA PHE A 21 -7.47 12.87 -1.37
C PHE A 21 -6.82 14.23 -1.66
N ASP A 22 -7.59 15.32 -1.64
CA ASP A 22 -7.09 16.67 -1.99
C ASP A 22 -5.86 17.13 -1.19
N PRO A 23 -5.72 16.83 0.13
CA PRO A 23 -4.49 17.12 0.86
C PRO A 23 -3.25 16.45 0.25
N TYR A 24 -3.36 15.20 -0.20
CA TYR A 24 -2.25 14.46 -0.82
C TYR A 24 -1.95 14.96 -2.22
N MET A 25 -2.99 15.30 -3.00
CA MET A 25 -2.83 15.92 -4.31
C MET A 25 -2.03 17.23 -4.24
N SER A 26 -2.17 17.99 -3.16
CA SER A 26 -1.40 19.23 -2.95
C SER A 26 0.11 19.01 -2.79
N LEU A 27 0.54 17.80 -2.40
CA LEU A 27 1.94 17.42 -2.22
C LEU A 27 2.62 17.07 -3.55
N LEU A 28 1.83 16.71 -4.56
CA LEU A 28 2.32 16.35 -5.89
C LEU A 28 2.81 17.58 -6.66
N LYS A 29 3.95 17.43 -7.32
CA LYS A 29 4.47 18.37 -8.33
C LYS A 29 3.50 18.53 -9.50
N THR A 30 3.78 19.49 -10.37
CA THR A 30 3.15 19.54 -11.69
C THR A 30 3.45 18.24 -12.45
N GLY A 31 2.45 17.58 -13.01
CA GLY A 31 2.57 16.29 -13.67
C GLY A 31 2.60 15.07 -12.74
N GLY A 32 2.50 15.27 -11.42
CA GLY A 32 2.60 14.18 -10.45
C GLY A 32 1.39 13.25 -10.44
N VAL A 33 1.60 12.03 -9.93
CA VAL A 33 0.61 10.93 -9.97
C VAL A 33 0.24 10.43 -8.58
N LEU A 34 -1.05 10.32 -8.28
CA LEU A 34 -1.56 9.55 -7.14
C LEU A 34 -1.95 8.13 -7.63
N ILE A 35 -1.39 7.10 -7.01
CA ILE A 35 -1.55 5.69 -7.42
C ILE A 35 -2.29 4.93 -6.33
N PHE A 36 -3.46 4.39 -6.66
CA PHE A 36 -4.25 3.55 -5.76
C PHE A 36 -3.80 2.09 -5.81
N LEU A 37 -3.39 1.57 -4.66
CA LEU A 37 -3.30 0.14 -4.37
C LEU A 37 -4.36 -0.28 -3.34
N GLY A 38 -4.81 0.67 -2.51
CA GLY A 38 -5.96 0.52 -1.64
C GLY A 38 -7.29 0.50 -2.40
N ALA A 39 -8.36 0.13 -1.69
CA ALA A 39 -9.72 0.05 -2.22
C ALA A 39 -10.69 0.88 -1.35
N PRO A 40 -10.64 2.22 -1.42
CA PRO A 40 -11.65 3.06 -0.78
C PRO A 40 -13.04 2.82 -1.42
N SER A 41 -14.09 3.07 -0.66
CA SER A 41 -15.47 2.87 -1.11
C SER A 41 -15.91 3.95 -2.12
N GLU A 42 -15.36 5.15 -1.98
CA GLU A 42 -15.64 6.29 -2.85
C GLU A 42 -14.40 7.17 -3.07
N MET A 43 -14.35 7.86 -4.22
CA MET A 43 -13.32 8.85 -4.52
C MET A 43 -13.94 10.25 -4.63
N LYS A 44 -13.85 11.04 -3.56
CA LYS A 44 -14.27 12.44 -3.54
C LYS A 44 -13.08 13.38 -3.64
N GLN A 45 -12.94 14.02 -4.79
CA GLN A 45 -11.83 14.93 -5.08
C GLN A 45 -12.28 16.15 -5.85
N SER A 46 -11.65 17.28 -5.59
CA SER A 46 -11.88 18.48 -6.38
C SER A 46 -11.28 18.33 -7.78
N PRO A 47 -12.04 18.56 -8.87
CA PRO A 47 -11.46 18.62 -10.21
C PRO A 47 -10.31 19.63 -10.32
N LEU A 48 -10.33 20.68 -9.49
CA LEU A 48 -9.30 21.70 -9.48
C LEU A 48 -7.94 21.17 -9.01
N SER A 49 -7.89 20.13 -8.17
CA SER A 49 -6.62 19.55 -7.70
C SER A 49 -5.87 18.79 -8.81
N LEU A 50 -6.61 18.27 -9.80
CA LEU A 50 -6.07 17.70 -11.04
C LEU A 50 -5.66 18.78 -12.03
N LEU A 51 -6.55 19.75 -12.27
CA LEU A 51 -6.33 20.85 -13.23
C LEU A 51 -5.13 21.73 -12.83
N MET A 52 -5.05 22.12 -11.56
CA MET A 52 -4.01 23.02 -11.03
C MET A 52 -2.71 22.26 -10.73
N GLY A 53 -2.09 21.78 -11.80
CA GLY A 53 -0.84 21.03 -11.75
C GLY A 53 -0.77 19.90 -12.76
N MET A 54 -1.73 19.73 -13.67
CA MET A 54 -1.71 18.64 -14.67
C MET A 54 -1.47 17.26 -14.02
N ARG A 55 -2.10 17.01 -12.88
CA ARG A 55 -1.88 15.79 -12.10
C ARG A 55 -2.79 14.68 -12.58
N SER A 56 -2.40 13.44 -12.31
CA SER A 56 -3.17 12.28 -12.69
C SER A 56 -3.40 11.32 -11.53
N ILE A 57 -4.38 10.45 -11.73
CA ILE A 57 -4.73 9.38 -10.82
C ILE A 57 -4.66 8.06 -11.59
N SER A 58 -4.03 7.07 -10.97
CA SER A 58 -3.88 5.72 -11.52
C SER A 58 -4.22 4.68 -10.46
N GLY A 59 -4.40 3.43 -10.88
CA GLY A 59 -4.65 2.31 -9.97
C GLY A 59 -3.97 1.04 -10.46
N SER A 60 -3.58 0.18 -9.52
CA SER A 60 -3.03 -1.15 -9.81
C SER A 60 -3.42 -2.11 -8.69
N ALA A 61 -3.91 -3.29 -9.05
CA ALA A 61 -4.33 -4.31 -8.06
C ALA A 61 -3.26 -5.39 -7.84
N THR A 62 -2.61 -5.85 -8.92
CA THR A 62 -1.55 -6.86 -8.87
C THR A 62 -0.76 -6.83 -10.18
N GLY A 63 0.47 -7.35 -10.15
CA GLY A 63 1.29 -7.54 -11.35
C GLY A 63 1.02 -8.87 -12.07
N GLY A 64 1.46 -8.97 -13.32
CA GLY A 64 1.46 -10.22 -14.08
C GLY A 64 2.45 -11.24 -13.51
N THR A 65 2.37 -12.49 -13.96
CA THR A 65 3.29 -13.56 -13.51
C THR A 65 4.75 -13.21 -13.78
N LYS A 66 5.04 -12.62 -14.95
CA LYS A 66 6.38 -12.18 -15.30
C LYS A 66 6.89 -11.08 -14.36
N ASP A 67 6.07 -10.05 -14.14
CA ASP A 67 6.40 -8.93 -13.24
C ASP A 67 6.67 -9.42 -11.81
N LYS A 68 5.90 -10.41 -11.34
CA LYS A 68 6.09 -11.03 -10.02
C LYS A 68 7.43 -11.78 -9.94
N GLN A 69 7.82 -12.50 -10.99
CA GLN A 69 9.12 -13.16 -11.01
C GLN A 69 10.27 -12.14 -10.95
N GLU A 70 10.20 -11.09 -11.78
CA GLU A 70 11.21 -10.02 -11.77
C GLU A 70 11.28 -9.30 -10.41
N LEU A 71 10.13 -9.07 -9.75
CA LEU A 71 10.07 -8.52 -8.40
C LEU A 71 10.75 -9.44 -7.38
N LEU A 72 10.45 -10.75 -7.40
CA LEU A 72 11.05 -11.71 -6.47
C LEU A 72 12.56 -11.79 -6.65
N ASP A 73 13.03 -11.84 -7.90
CA ASP A 73 14.45 -11.85 -8.24
C ASP A 73 15.14 -10.57 -7.76
N PHE A 74 14.52 -9.41 -7.98
CA PHE A 74 15.01 -8.12 -7.48
C PHE A 74 15.08 -8.08 -5.96
N CYS A 75 14.03 -8.51 -5.26
CA CYS A 75 13.99 -8.54 -3.80
C CYS A 75 15.06 -9.47 -3.23
N ALA A 76 15.25 -10.66 -3.81
CA ALA A 76 16.28 -11.60 -3.39
C ALA A 76 17.70 -11.03 -3.61
N ALA A 77 17.96 -10.43 -4.77
CA ALA A 77 19.25 -9.83 -5.08
C ALA A 77 19.60 -8.65 -4.15
N ASN A 78 18.60 -7.90 -3.72
CA ASN A 78 18.77 -6.70 -2.89
C ASN A 78 18.49 -6.95 -1.39
N LYS A 79 18.24 -8.20 -0.98
CA LYS A 79 17.93 -8.59 0.41
C LYS A 79 16.75 -7.81 1.00
N ILE A 80 15.70 -7.62 0.20
CA ILE A 80 14.46 -6.96 0.62
C ILE A 80 13.49 -8.03 1.08
N TYR A 81 13.15 -8.01 2.37
CA TYR A 81 12.24 -8.97 2.99
C TYR A 81 11.15 -8.25 3.79
N PRO A 82 9.94 -8.81 3.87
CA PRO A 82 8.92 -8.31 4.78
C PRO A 82 9.32 -8.57 6.24
N GLU A 83 8.95 -7.68 7.15
CA GLU A 83 8.99 -7.97 8.59
C GLU A 83 7.73 -8.76 8.96
N VAL A 84 7.94 -9.94 9.53
CA VAL A 84 6.88 -10.93 9.76
C VAL A 84 6.87 -11.42 11.21
N GLU A 85 5.67 -11.63 11.75
CA GLU A 85 5.41 -12.46 12.92
C GLU A 85 4.99 -13.86 12.43
N ILE A 86 5.81 -14.87 12.71
CA ILE A 86 5.49 -16.25 12.39
C ILE A 86 4.57 -16.82 13.48
N ILE A 87 3.42 -17.34 13.08
CA ILE A 87 2.39 -17.86 13.98
C ILE A 87 1.98 -19.30 13.60
N PRO A 88 1.50 -20.10 14.57
CA PRO A 88 0.92 -21.38 14.24
C PRO A 88 -0.52 -21.25 13.74
N ILE A 89 -1.05 -22.23 12.98
CA ILE A 89 -2.42 -22.15 12.43
C ILE A 89 -3.49 -22.05 13.52
N GLN A 90 -3.25 -22.61 14.71
CA GLN A 90 -4.16 -22.53 15.86
C GLN A 90 -4.36 -21.10 16.36
N TYR A 91 -3.40 -20.20 16.07
CA TYR A 91 -3.44 -18.79 16.45
C TYR A 91 -4.14 -17.89 15.40
N ALA A 92 -4.59 -18.45 14.27
CA ALA A 92 -5.09 -17.67 13.15
C ALA A 92 -6.25 -16.71 13.51
N ASN A 93 -7.17 -17.13 14.38
CA ASN A 93 -8.29 -16.27 14.81
C ASN A 93 -7.80 -15.07 15.64
N GLU A 94 -6.87 -15.29 16.57
CA GLU A 94 -6.30 -14.21 17.38
C GLU A 94 -5.48 -13.25 16.52
N ALA A 95 -4.69 -13.77 15.58
CA ALA A 95 -3.98 -12.96 14.59
C ALA A 95 -4.92 -12.09 13.74
N LEU A 96 -6.10 -12.61 13.37
CA LEU A 96 -7.10 -11.83 12.64
C LEU A 96 -7.66 -10.68 13.49
N GLU A 97 -7.97 -10.92 14.77
CA GLU A 97 -8.40 -9.86 15.68
C GLU A 97 -7.33 -8.79 15.88
N ARG A 98 -6.06 -9.19 16.02
CA ARG A 98 -4.92 -8.29 16.13
C ARG A 98 -4.73 -7.46 14.85
N LEU A 99 -4.84 -8.10 13.67
CA LEU A 99 -4.76 -7.41 12.38
C LEU A 99 -5.81 -6.30 12.26
N ILE A 100 -7.06 -6.57 12.63
CA ILE A 100 -8.14 -5.56 12.62
C ILE A 100 -7.82 -4.39 13.55
N LYS A 101 -7.24 -4.67 14.73
CA LYS A 101 -6.79 -3.66 15.71
C LYS A 101 -5.47 -2.98 15.31
N LYS A 102 -4.88 -3.33 14.16
CA LYS A 102 -3.55 -2.89 13.69
C LYS A 102 -2.41 -3.22 14.66
N ASP A 103 -2.57 -4.31 15.42
CA ASP A 103 -1.62 -4.81 16.40
C ASP A 103 -0.67 -5.86 15.78
N VAL A 104 0.11 -5.42 14.79
CA VAL A 104 1.12 -6.25 14.11
C VAL A 104 2.17 -5.34 13.47
N LYS A 105 3.42 -5.80 13.41
CA LYS A 105 4.50 -5.14 12.68
C LYS A 105 5.29 -6.15 11.84
N TYR A 106 5.06 -6.29 10.53
CA TYR A 106 4.01 -5.69 9.69
C TYR A 106 3.03 -6.75 9.12
N TRP A 107 3.44 -8.02 9.08
CA TRP A 107 2.66 -9.11 8.52
C TRP A 107 2.63 -10.33 9.44
N PHE A 108 1.53 -11.09 9.43
CA PHE A 108 1.51 -12.44 9.96
C PHE A 108 1.86 -13.44 8.85
N VAL A 109 2.68 -14.44 9.18
CA VAL A 109 2.95 -15.60 8.31
C VAL A 109 2.63 -16.85 9.10
N ILE A 110 1.77 -17.71 8.55
CA ILE A 110 1.42 -18.97 9.20
C ILE A 110 2.45 -20.03 8.83
N ASP A 111 3.10 -20.62 9.83
CA ASP A 111 3.98 -21.76 9.64
C ASP A 111 3.16 -23.05 9.55
N ILE A 112 2.83 -23.45 8.32
CA ILE A 112 2.01 -24.64 8.08
C ILE A 112 2.73 -25.93 8.48
N GLU A 113 4.02 -26.03 8.19
CA GLU A 113 4.80 -27.26 8.42
C GLU A 113 4.86 -27.61 9.91
N ASN A 114 5.12 -26.62 10.76
CA ASN A 114 5.28 -26.87 12.20
C ASN A 114 3.97 -26.89 12.98
N SER A 115 2.84 -26.50 12.38
CA SER A 115 1.55 -26.37 13.07
C SER A 115 0.61 -27.56 12.94
N LEU A 116 0.85 -28.48 12.01
CA LEU A 116 -0.07 -29.60 11.70
C LEU A 116 0.31 -30.93 12.41
N LYS A 117 0.91 -30.85 13.60
CA LYS A 117 1.30 -32.02 14.39
C LYS A 117 0.17 -32.52 15.29
#